data_AF-A0A2D6XD82-F1
#
_entry.id   AF-A0A2D6XD82-F1
#
_cell.length_a   1.000
_cell.length_b   1.000
_cell.length_c   1.000
_cell.angle_alpha   90.00
_cell.angle_beta   90.00
_cell.angle_gamma   90.00
#
_symmetry.space_group_name_H-M   'P 1'
#
loop_
_entity.id
_entity.type
_entity.pdbx_description
1 polymer ?
#
loop_
_entity_poly.entity_id
_entity_poly.type
_entity_poly.pdbx_seq_one_letter_code
_entity_poly.pdbx_strand_id
1 'polypeptide(L)'
;MFNERELLDARVEPTTPLKEYIVDYVGNKIDSTTDTDSLDVTVEMIIHVLTEDFPEIVLALAEENFIRGYEQGLSDQGIAEEVSLGEDTDNDIN
;
A
#
# COMPACT_ATOMS: atom_id res chain seq x y z
N MET A 1 -12.71 -2.86 8.76
CA MET A 1 -11.40 -2.25 9.06
C MET A 1 -10.40 -3.36 8.88
N PHE A 2 -9.57 -3.30 7.84
CA PHE A 2 -8.49 -4.27 7.65
C PHE A 2 -7.46 -4.03 8.76
N ASN A 3 -7.07 -5.08 9.46
CA ASN A 3 -5.94 -5.01 10.36
C ASN A 3 -4.68 -4.97 9.47
N GLU A 4 -3.84 -3.95 9.59
CA GLU A 4 -2.67 -3.77 8.69
C GLU A 4 -1.74 -4.99 8.66
N ARG A 5 -1.68 -5.74 9.78
CA ARG A 5 -0.93 -7.01 9.85
C ARG A 5 -1.56 -8.13 9.03
N GLU A 6 -2.88 -8.15 8.89
CA GLU A 6 -3.59 -9.17 8.12
C GLU A 6 -3.22 -9.13 6.62
N LEU A 7 -2.89 -7.95 6.10
CA LEU A 7 -2.46 -7.81 4.70
C LEU A 7 -1.01 -8.27 4.51
N LEU A 8 -0.11 -7.96 5.45
CA LEU A 8 1.30 -8.34 5.36
C LEU A 8 1.49 -9.86 5.47
N ASP A 9 0.73 -10.48 6.37
CA ASP A 9 0.71 -11.93 6.57
C ASP A 9 -0.04 -12.68 5.45
N ALA A 10 -0.73 -11.96 4.55
CA ALA A 10 -1.53 -12.58 3.51
C ALA A 10 -0.64 -13.32 2.50
N ARG A 11 -0.97 -14.59 2.25
CA ARG A 11 -0.40 -15.41 1.19
C ARG A 11 -0.79 -14.85 -0.18
N VAL A 12 0.19 -14.81 -1.09
CA VAL A 12 -0.03 -14.32 -2.46
C VAL A 12 -0.23 -15.49 -3.41
N GLU A 13 -1.45 -15.64 -3.92
CA GLU A 13 -1.76 -16.66 -4.92
C GLU A 13 -1.30 -16.23 -6.33
N PRO A 14 -0.53 -17.08 -7.05
CA PRO A 14 0.02 -16.80 -8.39
C PRO A 14 -1.07 -16.92 -9.48
N THR A 15 -2.06 -16.04 -9.41
CA THR A 15 -3.25 -16.03 -10.28
C THR A 15 -3.04 -15.32 -11.61
N THR A 16 -1.90 -14.65 -11.78
CA THR A 16 -1.55 -13.87 -12.98
C THR A 16 -0.07 -14.05 -13.30
N PRO A 17 0.35 -13.86 -14.57
CA PRO A 17 1.75 -14.07 -14.96
C PRO A 17 2.76 -13.22 -14.16
N LEU A 18 2.39 -11.97 -13.83
CA LEU A 18 3.27 -11.11 -13.03
C LEU A 18 3.36 -11.61 -11.58
N LYS A 19 2.24 -12.04 -10.99
CA LYS A 19 2.24 -12.61 -9.64
C LYS A 19 3.05 -13.89 -9.57
N GLU A 20 2.91 -14.77 -10.56
CA GLU A 20 3.70 -16.00 -10.67
C GLU A 20 5.19 -15.69 -10.72
N TYR A 21 5.60 -14.78 -11.61
CA TYR A 21 7.00 -14.35 -11.69
C TYR A 21 7.55 -13.81 -10.37
N ILE A 22 6.80 -12.95 -9.68
CA ILE A 22 7.22 -12.37 -8.41
C ILE A 22 7.28 -13.44 -7.31
N VAL A 23 6.26 -14.29 -7.20
CA VAL A 23 6.21 -15.37 -6.20
C VAL A 23 7.37 -16.35 -6.42
N ASP A 24 7.65 -16.74 -7.65
CA ASP A 24 8.77 -17.62 -7.97
C ASP A 24 10.12 -16.97 -7.65
N TYR A 25 10.31 -15.71 -8.04
CA TYR A 25 11.55 -14.99 -7.76
C TYR A 25 11.83 -14.88 -6.26
N VAL A 26 10.82 -14.44 -5.50
CA VAL A 26 10.88 -14.27 -4.04
C VAL A 26 11.04 -15.61 -3.33
N GLY A 27 10.25 -16.61 -3.73
CA GLY A 27 10.32 -17.98 -3.22
C GLY A 27 11.72 -18.57 -3.37
N ASN A 28 12.29 -18.54 -4.59
CA ASN A 28 13.64 -19.05 -4.83
C ASN A 28 14.71 -18.31 -4.02
N LYS A 29 14.59 -16.99 -3.85
CA LYS A 29 15.55 -16.20 -3.07
C LYS A 29 15.51 -16.55 -1.58
N ILE A 30 14.33 -16.77 -1.01
CA ILE A 30 14.18 -17.09 0.42
C ILE A 30 14.42 -18.58 0.72
N ASP A 31 14.04 -19.47 -0.19
CA ASP A 31 14.31 -20.91 -0.06
C ASP A 31 15.83 -21.17 -0.12
N SER A 32 16.58 -20.35 -0.86
CA SER A 32 18.06 -20.39 -0.84
C SER A 32 18.67 -20.03 0.52
N THR A 33 17.90 -19.41 1.42
CA THR A 33 18.34 -18.99 2.76
C THR A 33 17.70 -19.81 3.88
N THR A 34 16.73 -20.68 3.59
CA THR A 34 15.90 -21.37 4.60
C THR A 34 15.62 -22.82 4.18
N ASP A 35 15.89 -23.81 5.05
CA ASP A 35 15.59 -25.23 4.79
C ASP A 35 14.09 -25.52 4.93
N THR A 36 13.24 -25.17 3.96
CA THR A 36 11.79 -25.47 4.03
C THR A 36 11.18 -25.81 2.68
N ASP A 37 10.88 -27.10 2.46
CA ASP A 37 10.37 -27.70 1.20
C ASP A 37 9.04 -27.14 0.65
N SER A 38 8.37 -26.22 1.35
CA SER A 38 7.13 -25.59 0.90
C SER A 38 6.96 -24.21 1.54
N LEU A 39 7.68 -23.23 1.00
CA LEU A 39 7.61 -21.85 1.46
C LEU A 39 6.40 -21.13 0.82
N ASP A 40 5.38 -20.83 1.62
CA ASP A 40 4.26 -19.99 1.20
C ASP A 40 4.67 -18.51 1.19
N VAL A 41 4.72 -17.89 0.00
CA VAL A 41 5.14 -16.49 -0.15
C VAL A 41 4.04 -15.54 0.31
N THR A 42 4.35 -14.70 1.30
CA THR A 42 3.46 -13.64 1.81
C THR A 42 3.75 -12.27 1.20
N VAL A 43 2.85 -11.31 1.40
CA VAL A 43 3.06 -9.92 0.99
C VAL A 43 4.29 -9.32 1.67
N GLU A 44 4.50 -9.60 2.97
CA GLU A 44 5.68 -9.11 3.71
C GLU A 44 6.99 -9.58 3.06
N MET A 45 7.07 -10.86 2.68
CA MET A 45 8.26 -11.45 2.05
C MET A 45 8.57 -10.78 0.71
N ILE A 46 7.53 -10.48 -0.08
CA ILE A 46 7.69 -9.76 -1.35
C ILE A 46 8.19 -8.34 -1.10
N ILE A 47 7.60 -7.60 -0.16
CA ILE A 47 8.03 -6.25 0.17
C ILE A 47 9.48 -6.24 0.65
N HIS A 48 9.87 -7.19 1.49
CA HIS A 48 11.24 -7.31 1.96
C HIS A 48 12.23 -7.51 0.81
N VAL A 49 11.98 -8.48 -0.07
CA VAL A 49 12.85 -8.73 -1.24
C VAL A 49 12.89 -7.54 -2.19
N LEU A 50 11.75 -6.90 -2.48
CA LEU A 50 11.72 -5.72 -3.34
C LEU A 50 12.45 -4.52 -2.72
N THR A 51 12.44 -4.38 -1.40
CA THR A 51 13.19 -3.32 -0.72
C THR A 51 14.70 -3.53 -0.84
N GLU A 52 15.16 -4.78 -0.89
CA GLU A 52 16.58 -5.11 -1.10
C GLU A 52 17.01 -4.99 -2.56
N ASP A 53 16.23 -5.56 -3.49
CA ASP A 53 16.65 -5.72 -4.90
C ASP A 53 16.17 -4.60 -5.81
N PHE A 54 15.13 -3.87 -5.41
CA PHE A 54 14.57 -2.77 -6.20
C PHE A 54 14.12 -1.59 -5.31
N PRO A 55 15.01 -1.01 -4.49
CA PRO A 55 14.65 0.03 -3.54
C PRO A 55 14.03 1.27 -4.18
N GLU A 56 14.41 1.61 -5.41
CA GLU A 56 13.91 2.80 -6.12
C GLU A 56 12.40 2.73 -6.36
N ILE A 57 11.86 1.55 -6.69
CA ILE A 57 10.42 1.41 -6.94
C ILE A 57 9.62 1.46 -5.63
N VAL A 58 10.15 0.83 -4.57
CA VAL A 58 9.51 0.82 -3.25
C VAL A 58 9.51 2.23 -2.65
N LEU A 59 10.64 2.94 -2.76
CA LEU A 59 10.78 4.31 -2.25
C LEU A 59 9.89 5.28 -3.01
N ALA A 60 9.86 5.23 -4.35
CA ALA A 60 8.99 6.09 -5.15
C ALA A 60 7.50 5.83 -4.85
N LEU A 61 7.10 4.57 -4.64
CA LEU A 61 5.73 4.22 -4.27
C LEU A 61 5.37 4.73 -2.87
N ALA A 62 6.29 4.66 -1.91
CA ALA A 62 6.09 5.19 -0.57
C ALA A 62 6.00 6.73 -0.57
N GLU A 63 6.87 7.40 -1.31
CA GLU A 63 6.87 8.87 -1.46
C GLU A 63 5.57 9.37 -2.08
N GLU A 64 5.14 8.75 -3.18
CA GLU A 64 3.89 9.13 -3.84
C GLU A 64 2.68 8.90 -2.94
N ASN A 65 2.62 7.77 -2.22
CA ASN A 65 1.55 7.50 -1.26
C ASN A 65 1.53 8.51 -0.11
N PHE A 66 2.71 8.93 0.37
CA PHE A 66 2.84 9.96 1.38
C PHE A 66 2.33 11.30 0.85
N ILE A 67 2.82 11.77 -0.29
CA ILE A 67 2.42 13.06 -0.89
C ILE A 67 0.92 13.10 -1.13
N ARG A 68 0.34 12.07 -1.76
CA ARG A 68 -1.12 12.00 -1.98
C ARG A 68 -1.92 12.05 -0.68
N GLY A 69 -1.47 11.35 0.36
CA GLY A 69 -2.14 11.38 1.66
C GLY A 69 -2.11 12.78 2.29
N TYR A 70 -1.00 13.50 2.15
CA TYR A 70 -0.87 14.88 2.61
C TYR A 70 -1.72 15.85 1.79
N GLU A 71 -1.71 15.75 0.47
CA GLU A 71 -2.55 16.56 -0.42
C GLU A 71 -4.04 16.36 -0.12
N GLN A 72 -4.47 15.11 0.06
CA GLN A 72 -5.84 14.79 0.43
C GLN A 72 -6.21 15.43 1.78
N GLY A 73 -5.35 15.28 2.80
CA GLY A 73 -5.61 15.87 4.12
C GLY A 73 -5.69 17.40 4.12
N LEU A 74 -4.92 18.07 3.27
CA LEU A 74 -5.03 19.53 3.07
C LEU A 74 -6.30 19.90 2.30
N SER A 75 -6.65 19.13 1.27
CA SER A 75 -7.88 19.37 0.50
C SER A 75 -9.14 19.16 1.34
N ASP A 76 -9.16 18.17 2.22
CA ASP A 76 -10.27 17.90 3.13
C ASP A 76 -10.46 19.07 4.13
N GLN A 77 -9.37 19.71 4.58
CA GLN A 77 -9.44 20.91 5.42
C GLN A 77 -9.96 22.14 4.66
N GLY A 78 -9.48 22.38 3.44
CA GLY A 78 -9.93 23.50 2.61
C GLY A 78 -11.39 23.38 2.19
N ILE A 79 -11.83 22.17 1.83
CA ILE A 79 -13.23 21.87 1.52
C ILE A 79 -14.11 22.00 2.77
N ALA A 80 -13.64 21.56 3.94
CA ALA A 80 -14.39 21.73 5.19
C ALA A 80 -14.59 23.20 5.57
N GLU A 81 -13.60 24.06 5.32
CA GLU A 81 -13.71 25.52 5.56
C GLU A 81 -14.66 26.19 4.57
N GLU A 82 -14.61 25.82 3.28
CA GLU A 82 -15.51 26.35 2.25
C GLU A 82 -16.97 25.91 2.46
N VAL A 83 -17.20 24.65 2.86
CA VAL A 83 -18.54 24.16 3.23
C VAL A 83 -19.07 24.87 4.48
N SER A 84 -18.23 25.09 5.49
CA SER A 84 -18.61 25.84 6.69
C SER A 84 -19.01 27.29 6.39
N LEU A 85 -18.40 27.92 5.38
CA LEU A 85 -18.70 29.31 4.99
C LEU A 85 -19.92 29.42 4.07
N GLY A 86 -20.32 28.33 3.41
CA GLY A 86 -21.47 28.27 2.51
C GLY A 86 -22.82 28.09 3.24
N GLU A 87 -22.84 27.44 4.40
CA GLU A 87 -24.08 27.17 5.15
C GLU A 87 -24.65 28.39 5.92
N ASP A 88 -23.86 29.43 6.14
CA ASP A 88 -24.29 30.62 6.90
C ASP A 88 -25.08 31.65 6.06
N THR A 89 -25.16 31.52 4.73
CA THR A 89 -25.77 32.57 3.86
C THR A 89 -27.22 32.34 3.42
N ASP A 90 -27.81 31.17 3.70
CA ASP A 90 -29.15 30.81 3.20
C ASP A 90 -30.28 30.90 4.25
N ASN A 91 -30.01 31.32 5.49
CA ASN A 91 -31.02 31.30 6.57
C ASN A 91 -31.56 32.68 7.01
N ASP A 92 -31.22 33.76 6.31
CA ASP A 92 -31.64 35.14 6.64
C ASP A 92 -32.66 35.75 5.65
N ILE A 93 -33.49 34.93 4.99
CA ILE A 93 -34.62 35.42 4.19
C ILE A 93 -35.92 34.70 4.55
N ASN A 94 -36.56 35.11 5.65
CA ASN A 94 -38.00 34.98 5.84
C ASN A 94 -38.56 36.09 6.73
#